data_AF-A0A401PX79-F1
#
_entry.id   AF-A0A401PX79-F1
#
_cell.length_a   1.000
_cell.length_b   1.000
_cell.length_c   1.000
_cell.angle_alpha   90.00
_cell.angle_beta   90.00
_cell.angle_gamma   90.00
#
_symmetry.space_group_name_H-M   'P 1'
#
loop_
_entity.id
_entity.type
_entity.pdbx_description
1 polymer ?
#
loop_
_entity_poly.entity_id
_entity_poly.type
_entity_poly.pdbx_seq_one_letter_code
_entity_poly.pdbx_strand_id
1 'polypeptide(L)'
;MQRFQSSWRPGFGHVPLVLIMALLLYPGLKNIVVYLHSAVTGSYISGTHSVVFISCPNEQVGKIIARTIMEKKLAACVNIVPEVFSMYNWDSEITETIEVLMVIKTRSTKMRELTEFI
;
A
#
# COMPACT_ATOMS: atom_id res chain seq x y z
N MET A 1 35.24 44.35 44.83
CA MET A 1 34.52 44.54 43.55
C MET A 1 35.25 43.73 42.47
N GLN A 2 34.98 42.41 42.38
CA GLN A 2 35.52 41.54 41.33
C GLN A 2 34.32 40.99 40.56
N ARG A 3 34.24 41.37 39.28
CA ARG A 3 33.15 41.03 38.37
C ARG A 3 33.45 39.64 37.80
N PHE A 4 32.75 38.63 38.30
CA PHE A 4 32.81 37.25 37.83
C PHE A 4 32.27 37.19 36.39
N GLN A 5 33.15 37.24 35.40
CA GLN A 5 32.79 36.97 34.00
C GLN A 5 32.79 35.46 33.78
N SER A 6 31.64 34.82 33.98
CA SER A 6 31.40 33.47 33.47
C SER A 6 31.31 33.55 31.94
N SER A 7 32.36 33.10 31.25
CA SER A 7 32.34 32.97 29.79
C SER A 7 31.33 31.88 29.39
N TRP A 8 30.10 32.28 29.09
CA TRP A 8 29.16 31.44 28.36
C TRP A 8 29.72 31.27 26.93
N ARG A 9 30.53 30.22 26.72
CA ARG A 9 30.84 29.74 25.37
C ARG A 9 29.66 28.85 24.97
N PRO A 10 28.84 29.21 23.95
CA PRO A 10 27.83 28.28 23.46
C PRO A 10 28.55 27.03 22.97
N GLY A 11 28.37 25.93 23.71
CA GLY A 11 29.14 24.72 23.55
C GLY A 11 28.94 24.13 22.16
N PHE A 12 30.03 24.05 21.41
CA PHE A 12 30.15 23.35 20.12
C PHE A 12 29.66 21.89 20.17
N GLY A 13 29.51 21.31 21.37
CA GLY A 13 29.04 19.93 21.60
C GLY A 13 27.53 19.69 21.49
N HIS A 14 26.67 20.71 21.53
CA HIS A 14 25.21 20.51 21.40
C HIS A 14 24.73 20.50 19.94
N VAL A 15 25.46 21.15 19.04
CA VAL A 15 25.10 21.28 17.62
C VAL A 15 25.03 19.91 16.89
N PRO A 16 26.00 18.99 17.08
CA PRO A 16 25.94 17.66 16.47
C PRO A 16 24.73 16.85 16.95
N LEU A 17 24.39 16.96 18.24
CA LEU A 17 23.26 16.24 18.82
C LEU A 17 21.92 16.70 18.23
N VAL A 18 21.74 18.01 18.05
CA VAL A 18 20.54 18.59 17.44
C VAL A 18 20.43 18.19 15.96
N LEU A 19 21.54 18.19 15.21
CA LEU A 19 21.56 17.74 13.81
C LEU A 19 21.22 16.26 13.67
N ILE A 20 21.79 15.39 14.51
CA ILE A 20 21.47 13.95 14.53
C ILE A 20 19.99 13.74 14.85
N MET A 21 19.46 14.44 15.87
CA MET A 21 18.04 14.37 16.22
C MET A 21 17.15 14.84 15.07
N ALA A 22 17.51 15.93 14.38
CA ALA A 22 16.77 16.42 13.21
C ALA A 22 16.79 15.42 12.05
N LEU A 23 17.94 14.79 11.77
CA LEU A 23 18.07 13.77 10.73
C LEU A 23 17.22 12.53 11.03
N LEU A 24 17.17 12.10 12.30
CA LEU A 24 16.34 10.96 12.71
C LEU A 24 14.84 11.26 12.64
N LEU A 25 14.42 12.50 12.90
CA LEU A 25 13.01 12.91 12.86
C LEU A 25 12.54 13.27 11.44
N TYR A 26 13.44 13.67 10.55
CA TYR A 26 13.12 14.12 9.19
C TYR A 26 12.27 13.14 8.37
N PRO A 27 12.52 11.82 8.35
CA PRO A 27 11.67 10.87 7.63
C PRO A 27 10.22 10.88 8.11
N GLY A 28 10.01 10.94 9.43
CA GLY A 28 8.69 11.01 10.05
C GLY A 28 7.96 12.29 9.68
N LEU A 29 8.64 13.44 9.82
CA LEU A 29 8.06 14.74 9.47
C LEU A 29 7.73 14.84 7.98
N LYS A 30 8.62 14.35 7.10
CA LYS A 30 8.41 14.31 5.66
C LYS A 30 7.17 13.50 5.30
N ASN A 31 6.98 12.33 5.92
CA ASN A 31 5.79 11.51 5.70
C ASN A 31 4.52 12.25 6.12
N ILE A 32 4.51 12.87 7.30
CA ILE A 32 3.37 13.67 7.78
C ILE A 32 3.02 14.77 6.79
N VAL A 33 4.02 15.54 6.31
CA VAL A 33 3.79 16.61 5.33
C VAL A 33 3.21 16.06 4.03
N VAL A 34 3.70 14.92 3.52
CA VAL A 34 3.17 14.29 2.31
C VAL A 34 1.72 13.82 2.51
N TYR A 35 1.40 13.19 3.64
CA TYR A 35 0.04 12.79 3.96
C TYR A 35 -0.90 14.00 4.08
N LEU A 36 -0.45 15.07 4.75
CA LEU A 36 -1.24 16.28 4.93
C LEU A 36 -1.49 16.98 3.58
N HIS A 37 -0.45 17.10 2.75
CA HIS A 37 -0.55 17.66 1.41
C HIS A 37 -1.54 16.85 0.57
N SER A 38 -1.41 15.52 0.53
CA SER A 38 -2.35 14.65 -0.16
C SER A 38 -3.78 14.79 0.34
N ALA A 39 -3.99 14.92 1.66
CA ALA A 39 -5.31 15.12 2.24
C ALA A 39 -5.94 16.46 1.82
N VAL A 40 -5.13 17.50 1.62
CA VAL A 40 -5.59 18.83 1.19
C VAL A 40 -5.79 18.93 -0.33
N THR A 41 -4.83 18.42 -1.11
CA THR A 41 -4.83 18.57 -2.57
C THR A 41 -5.50 17.42 -3.32
N GLY A 42 -5.83 16.33 -2.62
CA GLY A 42 -6.31 15.10 -3.23
C GLY A 42 -5.23 14.38 -4.07
N SER A 43 -3.96 14.76 -3.94
CA SER A 43 -2.87 14.13 -4.69
C SER A 43 -2.69 12.66 -4.29
N TYR A 44 -2.46 11.78 -5.26
CA TYR A 44 -2.24 10.35 -5.02
C TYR A 44 -0.94 10.10 -4.25
N ILE A 45 -0.99 9.21 -3.25
CA ILE A 45 0.18 8.72 -2.53
C ILE A 45 0.50 7.31 -3.04
N SER A 46 1.73 7.10 -3.49
CA SER A 46 2.21 5.79 -3.94
C SER A 46 2.04 4.72 -2.85
N GLY A 47 1.63 3.53 -3.25
CA GLY A 47 1.43 2.39 -2.34
C GLY A 47 0.10 2.35 -1.59
N THR A 48 -0.79 3.33 -1.77
CA THR A 48 -2.11 3.35 -1.10
C THR A 48 -3.18 2.47 -1.75
N HIS A 49 -2.99 2.12 -3.01
CA HIS A 49 -3.90 1.28 -3.79
C HIS A 49 -3.16 0.09 -4.38
N SER A 50 -3.90 -1.00 -4.56
CA SER A 50 -3.41 -2.27 -5.09
C SER A 50 -4.35 -2.80 -6.16
N VAL A 51 -3.79 -3.56 -7.09
CA VAL A 51 -4.54 -4.32 -8.09
C VAL A 51 -4.28 -5.79 -7.83
N VAL A 52 -5.35 -6.58 -7.75
CA VAL A 52 -5.29 -8.02 -7.49
C VAL A 52 -5.79 -8.77 -8.71
N PHE A 53 -5.06 -9.81 -9.09
CA PHE A 53 -5.42 -10.74 -10.15
C PHE A 53 -5.88 -12.05 -9.53
N ILE A 54 -7.07 -12.52 -9.90
CA ILE A 54 -7.63 -13.76 -9.37
C ILE A 54 -8.21 -14.56 -10.54
N SER A 55 -7.76 -15.80 -10.69
CA SER A 55 -8.37 -16.77 -11.60
C SER A 55 -9.60 -17.40 -10.94
N CYS A 56 -10.68 -17.55 -11.71
CA CYS A 56 -11.90 -18.23 -11.32
C CYS A 56 -12.22 -19.34 -12.32
N PRO A 57 -12.81 -20.46 -11.87
CA PRO A 57 -13.11 -21.60 -12.74
C PRO A 57 -14.22 -21.31 -13.76
N ASN A 58 -15.10 -20.33 -13.49
CA ASN A 58 -16.14 -19.91 -14.41
C ASN A 58 -16.66 -18.50 -14.09
N GLU A 59 -17.45 -17.94 -14.99
CA GLU A 59 -17.99 -16.59 -14.90
C GLU A 59 -19.00 -16.41 -13.77
N GLN A 60 -19.79 -17.45 -13.45
CA GLN A 60 -20.79 -17.40 -12.39
C GLN A 60 -20.12 -17.19 -11.03
N VAL A 61 -19.07 -17.97 -10.73
CA VAL A 61 -18.26 -17.85 -9.52
C VAL A 61 -17.60 -16.46 -9.46
N GLY A 62 -16.98 -16.02 -10.55
CA GLY A 62 -16.35 -14.70 -10.60
C GLY A 62 -17.33 -13.55 -10.33
N LYS A 63 -18.56 -13.62 -10.86
CA LYS A 63 -19.63 -12.65 -10.61
C LYS A 63 -20.12 -12.65 -9.15
N ILE A 64 -20.23 -13.83 -8.53
CA ILE A 64 -20.61 -13.95 -7.11
C ILE A 64 -19.55 -13.33 -6.21
N ILE A 65 -18.28 -13.66 -6.44
CA ILE A 65 -17.14 -13.10 -5.69
C ILE A 65 -17.11 -11.58 -5.87
N ALA A 66 -17.19 -11.10 -7.11
CA ALA A 66 -17.16 -9.66 -7.42
C ALA A 66 -18.24 -8.88 -6.68
N ARG A 67 -19.49 -9.36 -6.69
CA ARG A 67 -20.59 -8.72 -5.96
C ARG A 67 -20.32 -8.68 -4.46
N THR A 68 -19.93 -9.82 -3.89
CA THR A 68 -19.75 -9.94 -2.44
C THR A 68 -18.62 -9.06 -1.91
N ILE A 69 -17.48 -8.98 -2.60
CA ILE A 69 -16.35 -8.12 -2.16
C ILE A 69 -16.67 -6.64 -2.32
N MET A 70 -17.47 -6.25 -3.31
CA MET A 70 -17.91 -4.86 -3.48
C MET A 70 -18.95 -4.47 -2.43
N GLU A 71 -19.93 -5.34 -2.14
CA GLU A 71 -20.93 -5.14 -1.07
C GLU A 71 -20.27 -4.96 0.30
N LYS A 72 -19.24 -5.77 0.59
CA LYS A 72 -18.41 -5.66 1.80
C LYS A 72 -17.43 -4.47 1.80
N LYS A 73 -17.39 -3.68 0.71
CA LYS A 73 -16.46 -2.54 0.52
C LYS A 73 -14.98 -2.96 0.63
N LEU A 74 -14.66 -4.18 0.24
CA LEU A 74 -13.29 -4.71 0.16
C LEU A 74 -12.62 -4.37 -1.17
N ALA A 75 -13.41 -4.08 -2.21
CA ALA A 75 -12.95 -3.60 -3.51
C ALA A 75 -13.79 -2.42 -3.97
N ALA A 76 -13.18 -1.51 -4.73
CA ALA A 76 -13.88 -0.39 -5.34
C ALA A 76 -14.50 -0.77 -6.69
N CYS A 77 -13.80 -1.61 -7.47
CA CYS A 77 -14.31 -2.16 -8.72
C CYS A 77 -13.64 -3.49 -9.06
N VAL A 78 -14.29 -4.25 -9.93
CA VAL A 78 -13.80 -5.53 -10.43
C VAL A 78 -14.06 -5.58 -11.93
N ASN A 79 -13.02 -5.83 -12.72
CA ASN A 79 -13.17 -6.18 -14.13
C ASN A 79 -13.12 -7.71 -14.25
N ILE A 80 -14.06 -8.29 -15.00
CA ILE A 80 -14.12 -9.73 -15.26
C ILE A 80 -13.77 -9.94 -16.74
N VAL A 81 -12.69 -10.68 -16.99
CA VAL A 81 -12.22 -11.02 -18.34
C VAL A 81 -12.55 -12.50 -18.57
N PRO A 82 -13.53 -12.81 -19.43
CA PRO A 82 -13.91 -14.20 -19.70
C PRO A 82 -12.87 -14.90 -20.60
N GLU A 83 -12.93 -16.23 -20.61
CA GLU A 83 -12.21 -17.11 -21.57
C GLU A 83 -10.69 -16.87 -21.64
N VAL A 84 -10.03 -16.84 -20.48
CA VAL A 84 -8.58 -16.74 -20.38
C VAL A 84 -7.97 -18.13 -20.34
N PHE A 85 -6.98 -18.40 -21.18
CA PHE A 85 -6.22 -19.63 -21.14
C PHE A 85 -5.13 -19.56 -20.07
N SER A 86 -5.18 -20.47 -19.11
CA SER A 86 -4.17 -20.67 -18.08
C SER A 86 -3.37 -21.93 -18.40
N MET A 87 -2.07 -21.77 -18.64
CA MET A 87 -1.13 -22.88 -18.86
C MET A 87 -0.20 -23.02 -17.66
N TYR A 88 -0.10 -24.22 -17.12
CA TYR A 88 0.74 -24.51 -15.95
C TYR A 88 1.33 -25.92 -16.03
N ASN A 89 2.43 -26.14 -15.32
CA ASN A 89 3.06 -27.45 -15.21
C ASN A 89 2.47 -28.20 -14.02
N TRP A 90 1.83 -29.32 -14.29
CA TRP A 90 1.26 -30.22 -13.28
C TRP A 90 1.66 -31.65 -13.60
N ASP A 91 2.20 -32.36 -12.60
CA ASP A 91 2.69 -33.73 -12.76
C ASP A 91 3.67 -33.96 -13.93
N SER A 92 4.55 -32.98 -14.19
CA SER A 92 5.50 -32.97 -15.32
C SER A 92 4.86 -32.84 -16.71
N GLU A 93 3.57 -32.56 -16.78
CA GLU A 93 2.84 -32.29 -18.01
C GLU A 93 2.36 -30.83 -18.06
N ILE A 94 2.43 -30.22 -19.24
CA ILE A 94 1.85 -28.88 -19.45
C ILE A 94 0.35 -29.04 -19.64
N THR A 95 -0.40 -28.53 -18.66
CA THR A 95 -1.87 -28.52 -18.68
C THR A 95 -2.37 -27.14 -19.10
N GLU A 96 -3.40 -27.12 -19.93
CA GLU A 96 -4.12 -25.92 -20.34
C GLU A 96 -5.55 -25.98 -19.79
N THR A 97 -6.02 -24.87 -19.23
CA THR A 97 -7.39 -24.75 -18.69
C THR A 97 -7.96 -23.39 -19.06
N ILE A 98 -9.25 -23.35 -19.38
CA ILE A 98 -9.98 -22.10 -19.61
C ILE A 98 -10.53 -21.60 -18.28
N GLU A 99 -10.18 -20.36 -17.92
CA GLU A 99 -10.56 -19.70 -16.69
C GLU A 99 -11.17 -18.32 -16.97
N VAL A 100 -11.63 -17.67 -15.91
CA VAL A 100 -12.04 -16.26 -15.91
C VAL A 100 -11.08 -15.47 -15.04
N LEU A 101 -10.47 -14.42 -15.59
CA LEU A 101 -9.56 -13.56 -14.86
C LEU A 101 -10.33 -12.37 -14.27
N MET A 102 -10.21 -12.17 -12.96
CA MET A 102 -10.70 -11.00 -12.26
C MET A 102 -9.56 -10.02 -12.00
N VAL A 103 -9.77 -8.75 -12.36
CA VAL A 103 -8.87 -7.62 -12.03
C VAL A 103 -9.57 -6.73 -11.03
N ILE A 104 -9.15 -6.82 -9.78
CA ILE A 104 -9.79 -6.16 -8.64
C ILE A 104 -8.97 -4.94 -8.26
N LYS A 105 -9.60 -3.76 -8.15
CA LYS A 105 -8.95 -2.53 -7.66
C LYS A 105 -9.39 -2.26 -6.23
N THR A 106 -8.42 -2.17 -5.32
CA THR A 106 -8.68 -1.97 -3.90
C THR A 106 -7.65 -1.04 -3.25
N ARG A 107 -7.93 -0.63 -2.01
CA ARG A 107 -6.94 0.04 -1.16
C ARG A 107 -5.97 -1.00 -0.62
N SER A 108 -4.69 -0.69 -0.58
CA SER A 108 -3.67 -1.60 -0.04
C SER A 108 -3.95 -2.01 1.41
N THR A 109 -4.60 -1.14 2.18
CA THR A 109 -5.02 -1.42 3.57
C THR A 109 -6.10 -2.48 3.68
N LYS A 110 -6.83 -2.78 2.59
CA LYS A 110 -7.88 -3.80 2.53
C LYS A 110 -7.40 -5.14 2.01
N MET A 111 -6.14 -5.24 1.59
CA MET A 111 -5.59 -6.47 1.00
C MET A 111 -5.73 -7.69 1.90
N ARG A 112 -5.40 -7.56 3.19
CA ARG A 112 -5.48 -8.68 4.12
C ARG A 112 -6.90 -9.20 4.27
N GLU A 113 -7.87 -8.31 4.48
CA GLU A 113 -9.29 -8.66 4.61
C GLU A 113 -9.87 -9.23 3.29
N LEU A 114 -9.42 -8.71 2.15
CA LEU A 114 -9.78 -9.23 0.83
C LEU A 114 -9.24 -10.66 0.62
N THR A 115 -7.98 -10.92 0.96
CA THR A 115 -7.36 -12.25 0.83
C THR A 115 -7.95 -13.25 1.83
N GLU A 116 -8.29 -12.84 3.05
CA GLU A 116 -8.94 -13.72 4.03
C GLU A 116 -10.38 -14.10 3.63
N PHE A 117 -11.05 -13.27 2.81
CA PHE A 117 -12.42 -13.51 2.36
C PHE A 117 -12.52 -14.51 1.20
N ILE A 118 -11.54 -14.50 0.29
CA ILE A 118 -11.55 -15.28 -0.95
C ILE A 118 -11.00 -16.68 -0.68
#